data_AF-A0A9W6XA23-F1
#
_entry.id   AF-A0A9W6XA23-F1
#
_cell.length_a   1.000
_cell.length_b   1.000
_cell.length_c   1.000
_cell.angle_alpha   90.00
_cell.angle_beta   90.00
_cell.angle_gamma   90.00
#
_symmetry.space_group_name_H-M   'P 1'
#
loop_
_entity.id
_entity.type
_entity.pdbx_description
1 polymer ?
#
loop_
_entity_poly.entity_id
_entity_poly.type
_entity_poly.pdbx_seq_one_letter_code
_entity_poly.pdbx_strand_id
1 'polypeptide(L)'
;MALNVVADALSCRPDDVVHKADANAIGVVRTSTPSSSWLDDVRSAYANDADTKQLLNYFAAPSDKSRQKLAKHLRARVHRYRVHNGLLLYSTVDDNADRVVVPDDPELKLRITYEYHDAPTSGHPGREKTYLLLTRDFYWSHQYK
;
A
#
# COMPACT_ATOMS: atom_id res chain seq x y z
N MET A 1 -38.35 -47.04 31.26
CA MET A 1 -38.58 -45.71 31.88
C MET A 1 -37.32 -44.90 31.59
N ALA A 2 -37.30 -43.76 30.90
CA ALA A 2 -38.34 -42.79 30.55
C ALA A 2 -38.15 -42.28 29.11
N LEU A 3 -39.27 -41.87 28.50
CA LEU A 3 -39.40 -41.14 27.24
C LEU A 3 -38.85 -39.71 27.36
N ASN A 4 -38.32 -39.16 26.26
CA ASN A 4 -38.47 -37.74 25.89
C ASN A 4 -38.13 -37.62 24.38
N VAL A 5 -39.11 -37.73 23.47
CA VAL A 5 -39.99 -36.68 22.91
C VAL A 5 -39.24 -35.56 22.16
N VAL A 6 -39.67 -35.42 20.91
CA VAL A 6 -39.22 -34.55 19.80
C VAL A 6 -39.15 -33.06 20.14
N ALA A 7 -38.23 -32.36 19.49
CA ALA A 7 -38.43 -31.00 19.00
C ALA A 7 -37.69 -30.85 17.65
N ASP A 8 -38.42 -31.09 16.56
CA ASP A 8 -38.10 -30.56 15.24
C ASP A 8 -38.69 -29.15 15.17
N ALA A 9 -37.83 -28.17 14.91
CA ALA A 9 -38.25 -26.80 14.64
C ALA A 9 -37.39 -26.27 13.48
N LEU A 10 -37.99 -26.33 12.29
CA LEU A 10 -38.07 -25.27 11.27
C LEU A 10 -37.15 -24.06 11.55
N SER A 11 -36.16 -23.81 10.69
CA SER A 11 -36.31 -23.02 9.45
C SER A 11 -35.89 -21.55 9.62
N CYS A 12 -35.09 -21.09 8.65
CA CYS A 12 -34.80 -19.70 8.28
C CYS A 12 -33.81 -18.88 9.13
N ARG A 13 -32.54 -18.93 8.67
CA ARG A 13 -31.50 -17.88 8.55
C ARG A 13 -31.70 -16.55 9.31
N PRO A 14 -30.59 -16.00 9.81
CA PRO A 14 -30.18 -14.70 9.30
C PRO A 14 -28.77 -14.80 8.71
N ASP A 15 -28.65 -14.38 7.46
CA ASP A 15 -27.56 -13.53 6.99
C ASP A 15 -26.18 -13.73 7.65
N ASP A 16 -25.52 -14.86 7.41
CA ASP A 16 -24.06 -14.85 7.38
C ASP A 16 -23.63 -14.34 6.00
N VAL A 17 -24.03 -13.10 5.71
CA VAL A 17 -23.15 -12.19 5.01
C VAL A 17 -22.08 -11.87 6.05
N VAL A 18 -21.15 -12.81 6.27
CA VAL A 18 -19.80 -12.41 6.65
C VAL A 18 -19.46 -11.38 5.60
N HIS A 19 -19.46 -10.15 6.10
CA HIS A 19 -19.16 -8.97 5.38
C HIS A 19 -17.89 -9.35 4.63
N LYS A 20 -17.97 -9.43 3.31
CA LYS A 20 -16.79 -9.15 2.50
C LYS A 20 -16.40 -7.78 3.00
N ALA A 21 -15.50 -7.78 3.99
CA ALA A 21 -14.80 -6.59 4.39
C ALA A 21 -14.34 -6.05 3.05
N ASP A 22 -14.88 -4.89 2.72
CA ASP A 22 -14.44 -4.13 1.59
C ASP A 22 -12.96 -3.92 1.85
N ALA A 23 -12.13 -4.83 1.34
CA ALA A 23 -10.68 -4.79 1.43
C ALA A 23 -10.13 -3.67 0.54
N ASN A 24 -10.99 -2.74 0.15
CA ASN A 24 -10.71 -1.45 -0.42
C ASN A 24 -10.68 -0.35 0.67
N ALA A 25 -10.63 -0.72 1.95
CA ALA A 25 -10.06 0.14 2.99
C ALA A 25 -8.57 0.36 2.70
N ILE A 26 -8.29 1.32 1.81
CA ILE A 26 -6.99 1.89 1.50
C ILE A 26 -6.37 2.34 2.83
N GLY A 27 -5.58 1.46 3.46
CA GLY A 27 -4.82 1.74 4.66
C GLY A 27 -3.58 2.54 4.32
N VAL A 28 -3.76 3.73 3.72
CA VAL A 28 -2.66 4.52 3.12
C VAL A 28 -1.59 4.93 4.14
N VAL A 29 -1.88 4.82 5.44
CA VAL A 29 -0.92 4.88 6.55
C VAL A 29 -1.58 4.14 7.72
N ARG A 30 -1.17 2.90 8.02
CA ARG A 30 -1.60 2.21 9.24
C ARG A 30 -0.61 2.53 10.35
N THR A 31 -1.04 3.38 11.27
CA THR A 31 -0.43 3.71 12.57
C THR A 31 0.89 4.49 12.50
N SER A 32 0.87 5.67 13.13
CA SER A 32 1.90 6.73 13.16
C SER A 32 1.83 7.63 11.92
N THR A 33 0.81 8.48 11.85
CA THR A 33 0.71 9.57 10.86
C THR A 33 2.02 10.34 10.83
N PRO A 34 2.81 10.25 9.75
CA PRO A 34 3.79 11.28 9.51
C PRO A 34 3.00 12.46 8.92
N SER A 35 3.40 13.68 9.27
CA SER A 35 2.63 14.90 8.96
C SER A 35 2.26 14.95 7.47
N SER A 36 1.11 15.52 7.07
CA SER A 36 0.68 15.51 5.66
C SER A 36 1.68 16.19 4.69
N SER A 37 2.72 16.85 5.21
CA SER A 37 3.74 17.58 4.48
C SER A 37 4.53 16.70 3.50
N TRP A 38 5.04 15.55 3.94
CA TRP A 38 5.94 14.74 3.09
C TRP A 38 5.18 13.97 1.99
N LEU A 39 3.89 13.70 2.15
CA LEU A 39 3.08 13.07 1.10
C LEU A 39 2.93 13.98 -0.12
N ASP A 40 2.87 15.30 0.11
CA ASP A 40 2.86 16.27 -0.98
C ASP A 40 4.25 16.38 -1.63
N ASP A 41 5.32 16.32 -0.85
CA ASP A 41 6.69 16.23 -1.37
C ASP A 41 6.86 14.98 -2.27
N VAL A 42 6.36 13.82 -1.85
CA VAL A 42 6.37 12.58 -2.67
C VAL A 42 5.61 12.79 -3.98
N ARG A 43 4.42 13.38 -3.91
CA ARG A 43 3.60 13.64 -5.10
C ARG A 43 4.31 14.57 -6.08
N SER A 44 4.92 15.64 -5.55
CA SER A 44 5.69 16.61 -6.33
C SER A 44 6.92 15.95 -6.96
N ALA A 45 7.63 15.12 -6.20
CA ALA A 45 8.83 14.42 -6.65
C ALA A 45 8.57 13.38 -7.75
N TYR A 46 7.32 12.89 -7.91
CA TYR A 46 6.99 12.04 -9.06
C TYR A 46 7.25 12.72 -10.41
N ALA A 47 7.19 14.06 -10.47
CA ALA A 47 7.52 14.83 -11.66
C ALA A 47 9.03 14.95 -11.92
N ASN A 48 9.88 14.32 -11.11
CA ASN A 48 11.32 14.24 -11.33
C ASN A 48 11.78 12.81 -11.69
N ASP A 49 11.12 11.78 -11.18
CA ASP A 49 11.46 10.38 -11.45
C ASP A 49 10.84 9.82 -12.75
N ALA A 50 11.68 9.17 -13.57
CA ALA A 50 11.30 8.71 -14.91
C ALA A 50 10.29 7.55 -14.90
N ASP A 51 10.33 6.68 -13.89
CA ASP A 51 9.46 5.52 -13.79
C ASP A 51 8.10 5.91 -13.21
N THR A 52 8.06 6.76 -12.18
CA THR A 52 6.82 7.28 -11.60
C THR A 52 6.07 8.15 -12.61
N LYS A 53 6.76 8.97 -13.41
CA LYS A 53 6.15 9.71 -14.54
C LYS A 53 5.42 8.78 -15.50
N GLN A 54 6.10 7.72 -15.92
CA GLN A 54 5.56 6.75 -16.87
C GLN A 54 4.32 6.06 -16.31
N LEU A 55 4.37 5.64 -15.04
CA LEU A 55 3.23 5.04 -14.35
C LEU A 55 2.05 6.01 -14.24
N LEU A 56 2.28 7.25 -13.78
CA LEU A 56 1.22 8.26 -13.67
C LEU A 56 0.58 8.55 -15.03
N ASN A 57 1.38 8.73 -16.08
CA ASN A 57 0.87 8.95 -17.44
C ASN A 57 0.07 7.75 -17.96
N TYR A 58 0.48 6.52 -17.64
CA TYR A 58 -0.29 5.33 -17.97
C TYR A 58 -1.64 5.29 -17.24
N PHE A 59 -1.67 5.55 -15.93
CA PHE A 59 -2.90 5.51 -15.14
C PHE A 59 -3.84 6.69 -15.41
N ALA A 60 -3.35 7.80 -15.98
CA ALA A 60 -4.20 8.89 -16.44
C ALA A 60 -5.07 8.51 -17.66
N ALA A 61 -4.56 7.64 -18.54
CA ALA A 61 -5.27 7.14 -19.73
C ALA A 61 -4.83 5.69 -20.07
N PRO A 62 -5.32 4.68 -19.31
CA PRO A 62 -4.89 3.31 -19.47
C PRO A 62 -5.40 2.72 -20.78
N SER A 63 -4.47 2.27 -21.62
CA SER A 63 -4.75 1.63 -22.91
C SER A 63 -3.62 0.67 -23.26
N ASP A 64 -3.84 -0.22 -24.22
CA ASP A 64 -2.76 -1.10 -24.69
C ASP A 64 -1.60 -0.29 -25.28
N LYS A 65 -1.90 0.78 -26.04
CA LYS A 65 -0.89 1.69 -26.58
C LYS A 65 -0.08 2.40 -25.48
N SER A 66 -0.72 2.92 -24.43
CA SER A 66 0.00 3.54 -23.31
C SER A 66 0.78 2.52 -22.49
N ARG A 67 0.25 1.29 -22.33
CA ARG A 67 0.96 0.17 -21.71
C ARG A 67 2.22 -0.21 -22.49
N GLN A 68 2.17 -0.21 -23.82
CA GLN A 68 3.32 -0.54 -24.65
C GLN A 68 4.47 0.47 -24.54
N LYS A 69 4.17 1.74 -24.23
CA LYS A 69 5.15 2.82 -24.03
C LYS A 69 5.91 2.74 -22.71
N LEU A 70 5.40 2.01 -21.72
CA LEU A 70 6.09 1.82 -20.44
C LEU A 70 7.41 1.06 -20.64
N ALA A 71 8.42 1.36 -19.83
CA ALA A 71 9.64 0.57 -19.76
C ALA A 71 9.34 -0.91 -19.48
N LYS A 72 10.16 -1.83 -20.02
CA LYS A 72 9.95 -3.29 -19.93
C LYS A 72 9.70 -3.76 -18.49
N HIS A 73 10.46 -3.25 -17.54
CA HIS A 73 10.37 -3.63 -16.14
C HIS A 73 9.07 -3.13 -15.47
N LEU A 74 8.60 -1.93 -15.84
CA LEU A 74 7.29 -1.41 -15.41
C LEU A 74 6.15 -2.21 -16.03
N ARG A 75 6.20 -2.50 -17.35
CA ARG A 75 5.17 -3.28 -18.06
C ARG A 75 4.92 -4.64 -17.43
N ALA A 76 5.99 -5.31 -16.99
CA ALA A 76 5.91 -6.61 -16.35
C ALA A 76 5.17 -6.57 -15.00
N ARG A 77 5.22 -5.43 -14.30
CA ARG A 77 4.67 -5.27 -12.94
C ARG A 77 3.54 -4.25 -12.83
N VAL A 78 3.09 -3.65 -13.94
CA VAL A 78 2.10 -2.55 -13.96
C VAL A 78 0.79 -2.91 -13.26
N HIS A 79 0.38 -4.18 -13.32
CA HIS A 79 -0.81 -4.70 -12.64
C HIS A 79 -0.73 -4.64 -11.11
N ARG A 80 0.46 -4.43 -10.54
CA ARG A 80 0.71 -4.27 -9.10
C ARG A 80 0.72 -2.82 -8.67
N TYR A 81 0.64 -1.89 -9.61
CA TYR A 81 0.56 -0.47 -9.31
C TYR A 81 -0.88 0.00 -9.44
N ARG A 82 -1.23 1.03 -8.68
CA ARG A 82 -2.43 1.83 -8.90
C ARG A 82 -2.23 3.24 -8.37
N VAL A 83 -3.11 4.15 -8.76
CA VAL A 83 -3.10 5.54 -8.28
C VAL A 83 -4.30 5.77 -7.36
N HIS A 84 -4.05 6.37 -6.20
CA HIS A 84 -5.10 6.80 -5.27
C HIS A 84 -4.73 8.16 -4.68
N ASN A 85 -5.61 9.16 -4.81
CA ASN A 85 -5.37 10.54 -4.34
C ASN A 85 -4.02 11.13 -4.82
N GLY A 86 -3.64 10.83 -6.05
CA GLY A 86 -2.38 11.28 -6.65
C GLY A 86 -1.12 10.55 -6.13
N LEU A 87 -1.27 9.55 -5.27
CA LEU A 87 -0.17 8.69 -4.80
C LEU A 87 -0.14 7.41 -5.62
N LEU A 88 1.06 6.99 -6.02
CA LEU A 88 1.30 5.66 -6.57
C LEU A 88 1.37 4.66 -5.40
N LEU A 89 0.57 3.61 -5.50
CA LEU A 89 0.54 2.51 -4.56
C LEU A 89 1.05 1.25 -5.25
N TYR A 90 1.89 0.49 -4.54
CA TYR A 90 2.42 -0.80 -4.99
C TYR A 90 1.88 -1.93 -4.11
N SER A 91 1.18 -2.88 -4.72
CA SER A 91 0.65 -4.07 -4.06
C SER A 91 1.72 -5.15 -3.96
N THR A 92 2.00 -5.54 -2.72
CA THR A 92 2.84 -6.69 -2.41
C THR A 92 2.02 -7.98 -2.41
N VAL A 93 2.55 -9.04 -3.04
CA VAL A 93 1.89 -10.36 -3.08
C VAL A 93 1.95 -11.03 -1.70
N ASP A 94 2.95 -10.68 -0.90
CA ASP A 94 3.27 -11.35 0.37
C ASP A 94 2.22 -11.10 1.45
N ASP A 95 1.77 -9.85 1.59
CA ASP A 95 0.83 -9.44 2.65
C ASP A 95 -0.48 -8.84 2.10
N ASN A 96 -0.65 -8.81 0.77
CA ASN A 96 -1.72 -8.05 0.10
C ASN A 96 -1.81 -6.58 0.55
N ALA A 97 -0.71 -6.04 1.10
CA ALA A 97 -0.61 -4.68 1.57
C ALA A 97 -0.04 -3.77 0.48
N ASP A 98 -0.52 -2.53 0.54
CA ASP A 98 -0.17 -1.48 -0.40
C ASP A 98 0.81 -0.52 0.22
N ARG A 99 1.82 -0.19 -0.58
CA ARG A 99 2.94 0.62 -0.17
C ARG A 99 2.97 1.87 -1.00
N VAL A 100 3.21 3.02 -0.37
CA VAL A 100 3.42 4.26 -1.11
C VAL A 100 4.74 4.13 -1.88
N VAL A 101 4.68 4.37 -3.19
CA VAL A 101 5.87 4.40 -4.02
C VAL A 101 6.62 5.68 -3.74
N VAL A 102 7.86 5.59 -3.29
CA VAL A 102 8.74 6.75 -3.14
C VAL A 102 9.59 6.83 -4.42
N PRO A 103 9.63 8.00 -5.10
CA PRO A 103 10.46 8.18 -6.29
C PRO A 103 11.96 8.04 -5.94
N ASP A 104 12.82 7.92 -6.94
CA ASP A 104 14.27 7.90 -6.77
C ASP A 104 14.83 9.28 -6.40
N ASP A 105 14.46 9.76 -5.21
CA ASP A 105 14.93 11.02 -4.63
C ASP A 105 15.64 10.73 -3.29
N PRO A 106 16.96 10.97 -3.20
CA PRO A 106 17.74 10.60 -2.03
C PRO A 106 17.37 11.44 -0.80
N GLU A 107 17.03 12.73 -0.97
CA GLU A 107 16.67 13.62 0.14
C GLU A 107 15.33 13.22 0.75
N LEU A 108 14.35 12.86 -0.09
CA LEU A 108 13.05 12.38 0.31
C LEU A 108 13.13 11.02 1.00
N LYS A 109 13.90 10.08 0.45
CA LYS A 109 14.17 8.79 1.10
C LYS A 109 14.81 8.98 2.48
N LEU A 110 15.76 9.91 2.58
CA LEU A 110 16.43 10.24 3.83
C LEU A 110 15.46 10.87 4.84
N ARG A 111 14.64 11.84 4.41
CA ARG A 111 13.61 12.49 5.23
C ARG A 111 12.60 11.49 5.77
N ILE A 112 12.05 10.63 4.91
CA ILE A 112 11.11 9.56 5.31
C ILE A 112 11.76 8.63 6.34
N THR A 113 13.03 8.25 6.12
CA THR A 113 13.78 7.39 7.05
C THR A 113 13.98 8.08 8.41
N TYR A 114 14.34 9.36 8.43
CA TYR A 114 14.52 10.12 9.68
C TYR A 114 13.21 10.30 10.43
N GLU A 115 12.13 10.70 9.75
CA GLU A 115 10.83 10.92 10.40
C GLU A 115 10.29 9.62 11.04
N TYR A 116 10.49 8.47 10.38
CA TYR A 116 10.16 7.16 10.94
C TYR A 116 11.09 6.71 12.07
N HIS A 117 12.32 7.22 12.13
CA HIS A 117 13.27 6.93 13.23
C HIS A 117 12.99 7.78 14.47
N ASP A 118 12.62 9.04 14.27
CA ASP A 118 12.40 10.04 15.34
C ASP A 118 10.96 10.02 15.88
N ALA A 119 10.02 9.38 15.17
CA ALA A 119 8.65 9.21 15.64
C ALA A 119 8.67 8.59 17.06
N PRO A 120 7.97 9.21 18.05
CA PRO A 120 7.96 8.76 19.44
C PRO A 120 7.19 7.45 19.57
N THR A 121 7.83 6.36 19.15
CA THR A 121 7.40 5.00 19.44
C THR A 121 7.75 4.76 20.91
N SER A 122 6.79 4.26 21.71
CA SER A 122 6.86 4.14 23.18
C SER A 122 7.91 3.15 23.74
N GLY A 123 9.09 3.11 23.13
CA GLY A 123 10.24 2.30 23.47
C GLY A 123 11.11 2.21 22.23
N HIS A 124 12.27 2.87 22.24
CA HIS A 124 13.26 2.92 21.14
C HIS A 124 13.31 1.58 20.39
N PRO A 125 12.66 1.47 19.22
CA PRO A 125 12.84 0.31 18.37
C PRO A 125 14.27 0.39 17.85
N GLY A 126 15.07 -0.65 18.03
CA GLY A 126 16.38 -0.72 17.38
C GLY A 126 16.25 -0.55 15.86
N ARG A 127 17.35 -0.17 15.21
CA ARG A 127 17.47 0.07 13.75
C ARG A 127 16.70 -0.93 12.87
N GLU A 128 16.69 -2.21 13.23
CA GLU A 128 15.96 -3.27 12.51
C GLU A 128 14.43 -3.10 12.51
N LYS A 129 13.82 -2.64 13.61
CA LYS A 129 12.37 -2.44 13.68
C LYS A 129 11.92 -1.26 12.82
N THR A 130 12.74 -0.22 12.67
CA THR A 130 12.48 0.91 11.78
C THR A 130 12.48 0.50 10.31
N TYR A 131 13.43 -0.35 9.88
CA TYR A 131 13.45 -0.88 8.51
C TYR A 131 12.23 -1.77 8.21
N LEU A 132 11.77 -2.57 9.17
CA LEU A 132 10.56 -3.40 9.00
C LEU A 132 9.29 -2.54 8.84
N LEU A 133 9.16 -1.45 9.59
CA LEU A 133 8.04 -0.52 9.45
C LEU A 133 8.10 0.26 8.13
N LEU A 134 9.28 0.71 7.74
CA LEU A 134 9.48 1.46 6.51
C LEU A 134 9.26 0.60 5.26
N THR A 135 9.68 -0.67 5.28
CA THR A 135 9.33 -1.61 4.21
C THR A 135 7.85 -1.95 4.21
N ARG A 136 7.14 -1.96 5.34
CA ARG A 136 5.69 -2.19 5.36
C ARG A 136 4.91 -1.08 4.64
N ASP A 137 5.27 0.17 4.85
CA ASP A 137 4.49 1.32 4.37
C ASP A 137 5.01 1.89 3.03
N PHE A 138 6.29 1.67 2.70
CA PHE A 138 6.94 2.23 1.51
C PHE A 138 7.53 1.18 0.57
N TYR A 139 7.53 1.55 -0.71
CA TYR A 139 8.22 0.84 -1.77
C TYR A 139 9.07 1.82 -2.56
N TRP A 140 10.34 1.48 -2.81
CA TRP A 140 11.13 2.14 -3.84
C TRP A 140 12.05 1.14 -4.53
N SER A 141 12.41 1.44 -5.78
CA SER A 141 13.39 0.65 -6.52
C SER A 141 14.74 0.65 -5.78
N HIS A 142 15.42 -0.50 -5.74
CA HIS A 142 16.71 -0.69 -5.07
C HIS A 142 16.70 -0.63 -3.53
N GLN A 143 15.55 -0.85 -2.87
CA GLN A 143 15.46 -0.91 -1.41
C GLN A 143 16.27 -2.05 -0.77
N TYR A 144 16.72 -3.02 -1.56
CA TYR A 144 17.59 -4.11 -1.12
C TYR A 144 18.90 -4.11 -1.91
N LYS A 145 20.02 -4.06 -1.20
CA LYS A 145 21.35 -4.40 -1.69
C LYS A 145 22.08 -5.20 -0.61
#